data_AF-A0A7S9PT76-F1
#
_entry.id   AF-A0A7S9PT76-F1
#
_cell.length_a   1.000
_cell.length_b   1.000
_cell.length_c   1.000
_cell.angle_alpha   90.00
_cell.angle_beta   90.00
_cell.angle_gamma   90.00
#
_symmetry.space_group_name_H-M   'P 1'
#
loop_
_entity.id
_entity.type
_entity.pdbx_description
1 polymer ?
#
loop_
_entity_poly.entity_id
_entity_poly.type
_entity_poly.pdbx_seq_one_letter_code
_entity_poly.pdbx_strand_id
1 'polypeptide(L)'
;MQHRHVTRTSMDLTDQFNHSELAREKMWARIHLIPLLQAEEDRDQVRRYWADQKREKELMGENTKVYNNESRFIRPTFAVSPAVSK
;
A
#
# COMPACT_ATOMS: atom_id res chain seq x y z
N MET A 1 -35.15 23.79 -39.40
CA MET A 1 -33.96 23.14 -38.80
C MET A 1 -33.62 23.86 -37.52
N GLN A 2 -33.89 23.27 -36.34
CA GLN A 2 -33.51 23.86 -35.06
C GLN A 2 -32.18 23.23 -34.62
N HIS A 3 -31.09 23.99 -34.74
CA HIS A 3 -29.81 23.61 -34.13
C HIS A 3 -29.93 23.77 -32.62
N ARG A 4 -29.97 22.65 -31.89
CA ARG A 4 -29.91 22.64 -30.43
C ARG A 4 -28.53 23.13 -29.98
N HIS A 5 -28.46 24.36 -29.49
CA HIS A 5 -27.30 24.85 -28.75
C HIS A 5 -27.24 24.10 -27.41
N VAL A 6 -26.24 23.23 -27.27
CA VAL A 6 -25.89 22.59 -26.00
C VAL A 6 -25.37 23.70 -25.08
N THR A 7 -26.10 24.00 -24.01
CA THR A 7 -25.72 25.04 -23.05
C THR A 7 -24.51 24.57 -22.24
N ARG A 8 -23.54 25.47 -22.00
CA ARG A 8 -22.27 25.20 -21.30
C ARG A 8 -22.43 24.39 -20.01
N THR A 9 -23.52 24.64 -19.29
CA THR A 9 -23.90 23.94 -18.04
C THR A 9 -24.21 22.45 -18.22
N SER A 10 -24.74 22.04 -19.37
CA SER A 10 -25.03 20.61 -19.65
C SER A 10 -23.77 19.81 -19.96
N MET A 11 -22.73 20.46 -20.49
CA MET A 11 -21.45 19.84 -20.80
C MET A 11 -20.61 19.60 -19.53
N ASP A 12 -20.64 20.55 -18.58
CA ASP A 12 -19.94 20.42 -17.29
C ASP A 12 -20.52 19.30 -16.41
N LEU A 13 -21.85 19.10 -16.43
CA LEU A 13 -22.52 18.04 -15.66
C LEU A 13 -22.17 16.63 -16.19
N THR A 14 -22.05 16.48 -17.52
CA THR A 14 -21.63 15.20 -18.11
C THR A 14 -20.17 14.88 -17.81
N ASP A 15 -19.30 15.89 -17.79
CA ASP A 15 -17.89 15.70 -17.42
C ASP A 15 -17.73 15.33 -15.95
N GLN A 16 -18.53 15.93 -15.06
CA GLN A 16 -18.56 15.56 -13.65
C GLN A 16 -19.03 14.12 -13.44
N PHE A 17 -20.07 13.69 -14.15
CA PHE A 17 -20.53 12.31 -14.11
C PHE A 17 -19.44 11.34 -14.58
N ASN A 18 -18.82 11.62 -15.74
CA ASN A 18 -17.72 10.82 -16.28
C ASN A 18 -16.55 10.73 -15.29
N HIS A 19 -16.18 11.83 -14.63
CA HIS A 19 -15.13 11.84 -13.62
C HIS A 19 -15.49 10.95 -12.41
N SER A 20 -16.75 11.00 -11.97
CA SER A 20 -17.21 10.17 -10.84
C SER A 20 -17.21 8.67 -11.16
N GLU A 21 -17.58 8.31 -12.39
CA GLU A 21 -17.58 6.91 -12.86
C GLU A 21 -16.15 6.39 -13.02
N LEU A 22 -15.23 7.19 -13.58
CA LEU A 22 -13.81 6.83 -13.67
C LEU A 22 -13.16 6.67 -12.28
N ALA A 23 -13.51 7.54 -11.32
CA ALA A 23 -13.03 7.42 -9.94
C ALA A 23 -13.57 6.15 -9.28
N ARG A 24 -14.83 5.78 -9.55
CA ARG A 24 -15.44 4.54 -9.08
C ARG A 24 -14.75 3.33 -9.67
N GLU A 25 -14.55 3.28 -10.98
CA GLU A 25 -13.82 2.20 -11.65
C GLU A 25 -12.41 2.02 -11.06
N LYS A 26 -11.66 3.12 -10.90
CA LYS A 26 -10.35 3.12 -10.24
C LYS A 26 -10.40 2.56 -8.82
N MET A 27 -11.43 2.94 -8.04
CA MET A 27 -11.61 2.45 -6.67
C MET A 27 -11.94 0.96 -6.66
N TRP A 28 -12.85 0.51 -7.53
CA TRP A 28 -13.23 -0.89 -7.66
C TRP A 28 -12.04 -1.75 -8.07
N ALA A 29 -11.26 -1.33 -9.06
CA ALA A 29 -10.02 -2.01 -9.44
C ALA A 29 -9.08 -2.14 -8.23
N ARG A 30 -8.91 -1.07 -7.44
CA ARG A 30 -8.07 -1.10 -6.23
C ARG A 30 -8.61 -2.07 -5.17
N ILE A 31 -9.92 -2.09 -4.88
CA ILE A 31 -10.51 -3.00 -3.88
C ILE A 31 -10.21 -4.47 -4.22
N HIS A 32 -10.25 -4.83 -5.49
CA HIS A 32 -10.01 -6.20 -5.93
C HIS A 32 -8.52 -6.57 -5.97
N LEU A 33 -7.65 -5.58 -6.19
CA LEU A 33 -6.20 -5.79 -6.26
C LEU A 33 -5.50 -5.68 -4.90
N ILE A 34 -6.03 -4.90 -3.96
CA ILE A 34 -5.44 -4.72 -2.61
C ILE A 34 -5.13 -6.06 -1.94
N PRO A 35 -6.04 -7.06 -1.88
CA PRO A 35 -5.75 -8.31 -1.18
C PRO A 35 -4.53 -9.04 -1.73
N LEU A 36 -4.35 -9.04 -3.06
CA LEU A 36 -3.19 -9.66 -3.70
C LEU A 36 -1.91 -8.88 -3.39
N LEU A 37 -1.93 -7.55 -3.54
CA LEU A 37 -0.76 -6.71 -3.26
C LEU A 37 -0.37 -6.75 -1.77
N GLN A 38 -1.35 -6.77 -0.88
CA GLN A 38 -1.13 -6.88 0.56
C GLN A 38 -0.50 -8.22 0.91
N ALA A 39 -0.98 -9.32 0.32
CA ALA A 39 -0.40 -10.65 0.56
C ALA A 39 1.06 -10.75 0.10
N GLU A 40 1.40 -10.15 -1.04
CA GLU A 40 2.78 -10.11 -1.53
C GLU A 40 3.69 -9.27 -0.62
N GLU A 41 3.23 -8.09 -0.19
CA GLU A 41 3.95 -7.27 0.78
C GLU A 41 4.15 -8.01 2.11
N ASP A 42 3.10 -8.64 2.65
CA ASP A 42 3.17 -9.39 3.90
C ASP A 42 4.18 -10.54 3.84
N ARG A 43 4.30 -11.23 2.70
CA ARG A 43 5.33 -12.26 2.48
C ARG A 43 6.75 -11.70 2.53
N ASP A 44 7.00 -10.58 1.86
CA ASP A 44 8.32 -9.96 1.87
C ASP A 44 8.68 -9.40 3.25
N GLN A 45 7.71 -8.83 3.96
CA GLN A 45 7.87 -8.35 5.34
C GLN A 45 8.25 -9.48 6.29
N VAL A 46 7.54 -10.62 6.23
CA VAL A 46 7.89 -11.81 7.02
C VAL A 46 9.31 -12.26 6.69
N ARG A 47 9.67 -12.34 5.41
CA ARG A 47 11.02 -12.75 4.98
C ARG A 47 12.12 -11.85 5.57
N ARG A 48 11.94 -10.53 5.52
CA ARG A 48 12.90 -9.56 6.09
C ARG A 48 12.96 -9.68 7.61
N TYR A 49 11.82 -9.76 8.27
CA TYR A 49 11.72 -9.91 9.73
C TYR A 49 12.53 -11.10 10.24
N TRP A 50 12.30 -12.30 9.68
CA TRP A 50 13.04 -13.50 10.10
C TRP A 50 14.54 -13.42 9.79
N ALA A 51 14.92 -12.78 8.68
CA ALA A 51 16.33 -12.56 8.36
C ALA A 51 17.02 -11.62 9.35
N ASP A 52 16.34 -10.55 9.78
CA ASP A 52 16.86 -9.61 10.77
C ASP A 52 16.94 -10.25 12.17
N GLN A 53 15.91 -10.98 12.60
CA GLN A 53 15.94 -11.75 13.86
C GLN A 53 17.08 -12.78 13.89
N LYS A 54 17.36 -13.45 12.77
CA LYS A 54 18.49 -14.38 12.68
C LYS A 54 19.82 -13.65 12.84
N ARG A 55 19.97 -12.51 12.15
CA ARG A 55 21.18 -11.69 12.18
C ARG A 55 21.44 -11.08 13.56
N GLU A 56 20.39 -10.59 14.23
CA GLU A 56 20.47 -10.08 15.61
C GLU A 56 20.89 -11.19 16.57
N LYS A 57 20.27 -12.36 16.49
CA LYS A 57 20.64 -13.51 17.32
C LYS A 57 22.09 -13.96 17.12
N GLU A 58 22.58 -13.96 15.88
CA GLU A 58 23.99 -14.30 15.58
C GLU A 58 24.99 -13.28 16.18
N LEU A 59 24.62 -12.00 16.24
CA LEU A 59 25.48 -10.92 16.74
C LEU A 59 25.39 -10.71 18.25
N MET A 60 24.20 -10.86 18.84
CA MET A 60 23.90 -10.52 20.23
C MET A 60 23.54 -11.73 21.10
N GLY A 61 23.49 -12.93 20.52
CA GLY A 61 23.18 -14.20 21.20
C GLY A 61 21.68 -14.45 21.38
N GLU A 62 20.89 -13.41 21.62
CA GLU A 62 19.43 -13.47 21.77
C GLU A 62 18.75 -12.28 21.09
N ASN A 63 17.44 -12.41 20.85
CA ASN A 63 16.64 -11.34 20.26
C ASN A 63 16.05 -10.43 21.34
N THR A 64 16.20 -9.12 21.18
CA THR A 64 15.73 -8.14 22.15
C THR A 64 14.33 -7.68 21.81
N LYS A 65 13.39 -7.85 22.75
CA LYS A 65 12.02 -7.33 22.61
C LYS A 65 11.91 -5.94 23.24
N VAL A 66 11.57 -4.93 22.44
CA VAL A 66 11.39 -3.54 22.93
C VAL A 66 10.05 -3.34 23.63
N TYR A 67 8.99 -3.97 23.14
CA TYR A 67 7.62 -3.78 23.64
C TYR A 67 7.18 -4.94 24.54
N ASN A 68 6.59 -4.63 25.69
CA ASN A 68 6.19 -5.65 26.67
C ASN A 68 4.89 -6.39 26.33
N ASN A 69 4.13 -5.93 25.32
CA ASN A 69 2.89 -6.61 24.90
C ASN A 69 3.20 -7.90 24.12
N GLU A 70 2.63 -9.03 24.53
CA GLU A 70 2.85 -10.34 23.89
C GLU A 70 1.89 -10.67 22.75
N SER A 71 0.69 -10.08 22.73
CA SER A 71 -0.36 -10.43 21.77
C SER A 71 -0.33 -9.63 20.47
N ARG A 72 0.49 -8.56 20.39
CA ARG A 72 0.53 -7.66 19.23
C ARG A 72 1.86 -7.74 18.50
N PHE A 73 1.79 -8.05 17.21
CA PHE A 73 2.92 -7.88 16.31
C PHE A 73 3.07 -6.39 15.94
N ILE A 74 4.29 -5.88 16.03
CA ILE A 74 4.63 -4.50 15.65
C ILE A 74 5.67 -4.60 14.54
N ARG A 75 5.36 -4.01 13.39
CA ARG A 75 6.29 -3.96 12.25
C ARG A 75 7.52 -3.11 12.62
N PRO A 76 8.74 -3.54 12.28
CA PRO A 76 9.93 -2.71 12.45
C PRO A 76 9.79 -1.39 11.69
N THR A 77 9.94 -0.26 12.39
CA THR A 77 9.84 1.08 11.77
C THR A 77 11.04 1.40 10.88
N PHE A 78 12.22 0.89 11.25
CA PHE A 78 13.47 1.10 10.53
C PHE A 78 14.06 -0.24 10.14
N ALA A 79 14.54 -0.33 8.90
CA ALA A 79 15.28 -1.48 8.39
C ALA A 79 16.65 -1.01 7.91
N VAL A 80 17.68 -1.81 8.16
CA VAL A 80 19.03 -1.51 7.68
C VAL A 80 19.07 -1.76 6.17
N SER A 81 19.18 -0.70 5.39
CA SER A 81 19.46 -0.80 3.95
C SER A 81 20.95 -1.06 3.74
N PRO A 82 21.35 -1.90 2.76
CA PRO A 82 22.75 -2.01 2.38
C PRO A 82 23.30 -0.65 1.94
N ALA A 83 24.61 -0.47 2.10
CA ALA A 83 25.31 0.70 1.57
C ALA A 83 25.13 0.76 0.05
N VAL A 84 24.91 1.97 -0.48
CA VAL A 84 24.80 2.18 -1.92
C VAL A 84 26.11 1.74 -2.57
N SER A 85 26.02 0.91 -3.62
CA SER A 85 27.20 0.56 -4.42
C SER A 85 27.83 1.84 -4.96
N LYS A 86 29.15 1.95 -4.82
CA LYS A 86 29.93 2.97 -5.56
C LYS A 86 29.88 2.70 -7.05
#